data_AF-A0A2E7W0P3-F1
#
_entry.id   AF-A0A2E7W0P3-F1
#
_cell.length_a   1.000
_cell.length_b   1.000
_cell.length_c   1.000
_cell.angle_alpha   90.00
_cell.angle_beta   90.00
_cell.angle_gamma   90.00
#
_symmetry.space_group_name_H-M   'P 1'
#
loop_
_entity.id
_entity.type
_entity.pdbx_description
1 polymer ?
#
loop_
_entity_poly.entity_id
_entity_poly.type
_entity_poly.pdbx_seq_one_letter_code
_entity_poly.pdbx_strand_id
1 'polypeptide(L)'
;MYRFMLCFSWLFITPILFSLLTVSASERNDIRLKENLQSMIEDTARDSRFLSANNTQAHQLYPDGLAFAVFRKGKNVGEHLVSFSEVDGRLHVRSQMRLRVKLLFITGYKFDFESIGVWND
;
A
#
# COMPACT_ATOMS: atom_id res chain seq x y z
N MET A 1 48.65 -51.66 -24.03
CA MET A 1 48.44 -52.47 -25.26
C MET A 1 47.03 -52.17 -25.78
N TYR A 2 46.95 -51.35 -26.84
CA TYR A 2 45.86 -51.03 -27.80
C TYR A 2 44.45 -50.67 -27.24
N ARG A 3 43.66 -49.74 -27.82
CA ARG A 3 43.47 -49.49 -29.26
C ARG A 3 42.66 -48.21 -29.52
N PHE A 4 43.07 -47.51 -30.57
CA PHE A 4 42.38 -46.50 -31.39
C PHE A 4 40.95 -46.88 -31.81
N MET A 5 40.02 -45.91 -31.89
CA MET A 5 39.10 -45.67 -33.03
C MET A 5 38.20 -44.44 -32.73
N LEU A 6 38.45 -43.28 -33.34
CA LEU A 6 37.95 -42.75 -34.62
C LEU A 6 36.54 -42.13 -34.60
N CYS A 7 36.54 -40.83 -34.90
CA CYS A 7 35.44 -39.97 -35.31
C CYS A 7 34.50 -40.61 -36.34
N PHE A 8 33.21 -40.68 -36.02
CA PHE A 8 32.12 -40.70 -37.00
C PHE A 8 30.86 -40.24 -36.26
N SER A 9 30.28 -39.10 -36.67
CA SER A 9 28.87 -38.69 -36.42
C SER A 9 28.79 -37.18 -36.17
N TRP A 10 28.79 -36.39 -37.24
CA TRP A 10 28.45 -34.96 -37.20
C TRP A 10 27.10 -34.68 -37.90
N LEU A 11 26.22 -35.69 -37.97
CA LEU A 11 24.92 -35.63 -38.65
C LEU A 11 23.71 -36.02 -37.77
N PHE A 12 23.92 -36.33 -36.48
CA PHE A 12 22.85 -36.67 -35.53
C PHE A 12 22.79 -35.75 -34.29
N ILE A 13 23.63 -34.71 -34.22
CA ILE A 13 23.75 -33.87 -33.01
C ILE A 13 22.69 -32.76 -32.95
N THR A 14 22.11 -32.34 -34.07
CA THR A 14 21.21 -31.17 -34.11
C THR A 14 19.83 -31.34 -33.46
N PRO A 15 19.09 -32.48 -33.56
CA PRO A 15 17.77 -32.58 -32.92
C PRO A 15 17.86 -32.74 -31.39
N ILE A 16 18.94 -33.37 -30.90
CA ILE A 16 19.18 -33.55 -29.46
C ILE A 16 19.57 -32.21 -28.81
N LEU A 17 20.41 -31.40 -29.48
CA LEU A 17 20.79 -30.09 -28.97
C LEU A 17 19.61 -29.11 -28.91
N PHE A 18 18.69 -29.16 -29.89
CA PHE A 18 17.49 -28.33 -29.91
C PHE A 18 16.50 -28.70 -28.80
N SER A 19 16.29 -30.00 -28.53
CA SER A 19 15.42 -30.47 -27.45
C SER A 19 15.99 -30.16 -26.05
N LEU A 20 17.32 -30.26 -25.86
CA LEU A 20 17.94 -29.85 -24.60
C LEU A 20 17.84 -28.33 -24.37
N LEU A 21 17.94 -27.52 -25.43
CA LEU A 21 17.79 -26.06 -25.33
C LEU A 21 16.36 -25.65 -24.95
N THR A 22 15.33 -26.32 -25.50
CA THR A 22 13.94 -26.03 -25.15
C THR A 22 13.58 -26.50 -23.74
N VAL A 23 14.05 -27.68 -23.30
CA VAL A 23 13.87 -28.17 -21.93
C VAL A 23 14.56 -27.22 -20.93
N SER A 24 15.81 -26.83 -21.20
CA SER A 24 16.55 -25.88 -20.35
C SER A 24 15.92 -24.48 -20.32
N ALA A 25 15.26 -24.05 -21.39
CA ALA A 25 14.52 -22.79 -21.43
C ALA A 25 13.22 -22.85 -20.61
N SER A 26 12.47 -23.97 -20.66
CA SER A 26 11.26 -24.17 -19.87
C SER A 26 11.56 -24.20 -18.36
N GLU A 27 12.59 -24.93 -17.96
CA GLU A 27 12.99 -25.06 -16.55
C GLU A 27 13.49 -23.73 -15.97
N ARG A 28 14.20 -22.92 -16.77
CA ARG A 28 14.58 -21.54 -16.38
C ARG A 28 13.39 -20.63 -16.15
N ASN A 29 12.31 -20.76 -16.93
CA ASN A 29 11.11 -19.96 -16.75
C ASN A 29 10.38 -20.34 -15.46
N ASP A 30 10.28 -21.63 -15.16
CA ASP A 30 9.63 -22.12 -13.95
C ASP A 30 10.35 -21.68 -12.67
N ILE A 31 11.69 -21.70 -12.67
CA ILE A 31 12.49 -21.21 -11.54
C ILE A 31 12.27 -19.71 -11.33
N ARG A 32 12.33 -18.91 -12.41
CA ARG A 32 12.12 -17.47 -12.35
C ARG A 32 10.72 -17.09 -11.86
N LEU A 33 9.71 -17.86 -12.26
CA LEU A 33 8.33 -17.66 -11.79
C LEU A 33 8.19 -17.97 -10.31
N LYS A 34 8.81 -19.05 -9.82
CA LYS A 34 8.80 -19.40 -8.39
C LYS A 34 9.50 -18.36 -7.53
N GLU A 35 10.64 -17.86 -7.97
CA GLU A 35 11.40 -16.81 -7.26
C GLU A 35 10.60 -15.50 -7.18
N ASN A 36 10.00 -15.07 -8.29
CA ASN A 36 9.14 -13.89 -8.31
C ASN A 36 7.89 -14.06 -7.43
N LEU A 37 7.29 -15.26 -7.42
CA LEU A 37 6.13 -15.52 -6.58
C LEU A 37 6.50 -15.46 -5.09
N GLN A 38 7.66 -16.03 -4.73
CA GLN A 38 8.17 -15.99 -3.37
C GLN A 38 8.49 -14.56 -2.92
N SER A 39 9.14 -13.75 -3.76
CA SER A 39 9.43 -12.36 -3.41
C SER A 39 8.15 -11.54 -3.23
N MET A 40 7.13 -11.74 -4.08
CA MET A 40 5.83 -11.07 -3.93
C MET A 40 5.10 -11.47 -2.64
N ILE A 41 5.16 -12.75 -2.26
CA ILE A 41 4.54 -13.25 -1.02
C ILE A 41 5.27 -12.67 0.20
N GLU A 42 6.61 -12.66 0.18
CA GLU A 42 7.43 -12.11 1.26
C GLU A 42 7.17 -10.62 1.45
N ASP A 43 7.11 -9.85 0.36
CA ASP A 43 6.81 -8.42 0.38
C ASP A 43 5.40 -8.14 0.89
N THR A 44 4.40 -8.92 0.46
CA THR A 44 3.01 -8.81 0.98
C THR A 44 2.92 -9.16 2.47
N ALA A 45 3.64 -10.20 2.92
CA ALA A 45 3.71 -10.60 4.32
C ALA A 45 4.48 -9.57 5.17
N ARG A 46 5.42 -8.85 4.57
CA ARG A 46 6.15 -7.76 5.21
C ARG A 46 5.24 -6.55 5.40
N ASP A 47 4.54 -6.13 4.35
CA ASP A 47 3.64 -4.97 4.38
C ASP A 47 2.48 -5.16 5.37
N SER A 48 1.87 -6.34 5.38
CA SER A 48 0.80 -6.67 6.35
C SER A 48 1.30 -6.66 7.81
N ARG A 49 2.53 -7.15 8.07
CA ARG A 49 3.15 -7.06 9.40
C ARG A 49 3.44 -5.62 9.81
N PHE A 50 3.89 -4.76 8.89
CA PHE A 50 4.09 -3.33 9.17
C PHE A 50 2.78 -2.61 9.52
N LEU A 51 1.69 -2.92 8.80
CA LEU A 51 0.37 -2.35 9.08
C LEU A 51 -0.20 -2.82 10.43
N SER A 52 0.05 -4.08 10.82
CA SER A 52 -0.38 -4.64 12.10
C SER A 52 0.42 -4.14 13.31
N ALA A 53 1.74 -3.92 13.16
CA ALA A 53 2.62 -3.52 14.26
C ALA A 53 2.44 -2.06 14.70
N ASN A 54 1.81 -1.21 13.87
CA ASN A 54 1.56 0.20 14.18
C ASN A 54 0.06 0.51 14.32
N ASN A 55 -0.73 -0.44 14.87
CA ASN A 55 -2.16 -0.24 15.16
C ASN A 55 -2.38 0.68 16.36
N THR A 56 -1.72 1.84 16.39
CA THR A 56 -2.05 2.88 17.37
C THR A 56 -3.30 3.58 16.87
N GLN A 57 -4.41 3.38 17.56
CA GLN A 57 -5.67 3.99 17.15
C GLN A 57 -5.58 5.51 17.32
N ALA A 58 -6.14 6.27 16.38
CA ALA A 58 -6.02 7.73 16.38
C ALA A 58 -6.51 8.37 17.70
N HIS A 59 -7.54 7.82 18.32
CA HIS A 59 -8.08 8.30 19.60
C HIS A 59 -7.09 8.11 20.78
N GLN A 60 -6.15 7.17 20.70
CA GLN A 60 -5.14 6.93 21.73
C GLN A 60 -4.00 7.96 21.67
N LEU A 61 -3.66 8.40 20.45
CA LEU A 61 -2.65 9.43 20.23
C LEU A 61 -3.19 10.83 20.55
N TYR A 62 -4.49 11.04 20.34
CA TYR A 62 -5.15 12.34 20.46
C TYR A 62 -6.42 12.20 21.32
N PRO A 63 -6.27 11.94 22.64
CA PRO A 63 -7.41 11.67 23.53
C PRO A 63 -8.38 12.85 23.64
N ASP A 64 -7.88 14.07 23.55
CA ASP A 64 -8.69 15.30 23.57
C ASP A 64 -9.25 15.67 22.19
N GLY A 65 -8.98 14.86 21.17
CA GLY A 65 -9.34 15.13 19.78
C GLY A 65 -8.26 15.90 19.00
N LEU A 66 -8.62 16.26 17.77
CA LEU A 66 -7.77 17.00 16.84
C LEU A 66 -8.42 18.34 16.50
N ALA A 67 -7.65 19.42 16.52
CA ALA A 67 -8.10 20.73 16.09
C ALA A 67 -7.09 21.34 15.12
N PHE A 68 -7.56 21.67 13.92
CA PHE A 68 -6.76 22.29 12.88
C PHE A 68 -7.33 23.64 12.50
N ALA A 69 -6.49 24.67 12.54
CA ALA A 69 -6.83 25.96 11.95
C ALA A 69 -6.53 25.95 10.45
N VAL A 70 -7.47 26.44 9.64
CA VAL A 70 -7.32 26.50 8.18
C VAL A 70 -6.88 27.90 7.80
N PHE A 71 -5.71 28.02 7.15
CA PHE A 71 -5.17 29.30 6.71
C PHE A 71 -5.21 29.44 5.19
N ARG A 72 -5.52 30.65 4.71
CA ARG A 72 -5.41 31.05 3.31
C ARG A 72 -4.74 32.41 3.22
N LYS A 73 -3.64 32.50 2.48
CA LYS A 73 -2.83 33.74 2.38
C LYS A 73 -2.45 34.29 3.78
N GLY A 74 -2.06 33.40 4.69
CA GLY A 74 -1.69 33.76 6.07
C GLY A 74 -2.84 34.17 6.99
N LYS A 75 -4.08 34.22 6.50
CA LYS A 75 -5.27 34.52 7.32
C LYS A 75 -6.00 33.25 7.70
N ASN A 76 -6.39 33.13 8.96
CA ASN A 76 -7.31 32.07 9.39
C ASN A 76 -8.66 32.29 8.71
N VAL A 77 -9.12 31.27 7.99
CA VAL A 77 -10.40 31.25 7.28
C VAL A 77 -11.36 30.21 7.86
N GLY A 78 -10.94 29.40 8.82
CA GLY A 78 -11.77 28.32 9.34
C GLY A 78 -11.06 27.38 10.29
N GLU A 79 -11.79 26.35 10.69
CA GLU A 79 -11.35 25.32 11.63
C GLU A 79 -11.89 23.95 11.21
N HIS A 80 -11.15 22.91 11.53
CA HIS A 80 -11.58 21.52 11.47
C HIS A 80 -11.33 20.87 12.83
N LEU A 81 -12.39 20.41 13.48
CA LEU A 81 -12.34 19.72 14.76
C LEU A 81 -12.74 18.26 14.58
N VAL A 82 -12.00 17.36 15.20
CA VAL A 82 -12.35 15.94 15.33
C VAL A 82 -12.37 15.62 16.80
N SER A 83 -13.47 15.05 17.27
CA SER A 83 -13.65 14.59 18.64
C SER A 83 -13.93 13.10 18.65
N PHE A 84 -13.41 12.43 19.67
CA PHE A 84 -13.58 11.01 19.90
C PHE A 84 -14.40 10.84 21.18
N SER A 85 -15.34 9.91 21.16
CA SER A 85 -16.13 9.56 22.34
C SER A 85 -16.44 8.07 22.27
N GLU A 86 -16.39 7.39 23.41
CA GLU A 86 -16.73 5.99 23.49
C GLU A 86 -18.16 5.85 24.04
N VAL A 87 -19.03 5.16 23.30
CA VAL A 87 -20.43 4.94 23.66
C VAL A 87 -20.79 3.49 23.37
N ASP A 88 -21.28 2.77 24.38
CA ASP A 88 -21.64 1.34 24.28
C ASP A 88 -20.52 0.45 23.71
N GLY A 89 -19.26 0.74 24.06
CA GLY A 89 -18.08 -0.01 23.58
C GLY A 89 -17.75 0.23 22.10
N ARG A 90 -18.31 1.28 21.49
CA ARG A 90 -18.03 1.70 20.11
C ARG A 90 -17.40 3.08 20.10
N LEU A 91 -16.48 3.31 19.16
CA LEU A 91 -15.81 4.60 19.02
C LEU A 91 -16.63 5.52 18.11
N HIS A 92 -17.22 6.55 18.71
CA HIS A 92 -17.90 7.61 17.99
C HIS A 92 -16.91 8.72 17.63
N VAL A 93 -16.73 8.93 16.33
CA VAL A 93 -15.85 9.95 15.76
C VAL A 93 -16.71 11.05 15.16
N ARG A 94 -16.64 12.26 15.72
CA ARG A 94 -17.36 13.44 15.19
C ARG A 94 -16.38 14.41 14.57
N SER A 95 -16.58 14.73 13.29
CA SER A 95 -15.74 15.62 12.48
C SER A 95 -16.55 16.83 12.06
N GLN A 96 -16.07 18.03 12.37
CA GLN A 96 -16.74 19.29 12.11
C GLN A 96 -15.80 20.27 11.41
N MET A 97 -16.18 20.75 10.23
CA MET A 97 -15.40 21.74 9.49
C MET A 97 -16.23 22.99 9.24
N ARG A 98 -15.65 24.15 9.53
CA ARG A 98 -16.25 25.46 9.26
C ARG A 98 -15.27 26.32 8.50
N LEU A 99 -15.69 26.83 7.36
CA LEU A 99 -14.88 27.68 6.50
C LEU A 99 -15.66 28.94 6.11
N ARG A 100 -14.99 30.08 6.20
CA ARG A 100 -15.48 31.41 5.86
C ARG A 100 -14.39 32.17 5.12
N VAL A 101 -14.55 32.31 3.81
CA VAL A 101 -13.62 33.07 2.97
C VAL A 101 -14.24 34.43 2.68
N LYS A 102 -13.58 35.48 3.17
CA LYS A 102 -13.96 36.86 2.88
C LYS A 102 -13.30 37.35 1.59
N LEU A 103 -14.08 38.04 0.75
CA LEU A 103 -13.59 38.92 -0.30
C LEU A 103 -13.93 40.35 0.11
N LEU A 104 -12.90 41.18 0.31
CA LEU A 104 -13.04 42.53 0.86
C LEU A 104 -13.82 42.50 2.19
N PHE A 105 -15.08 42.93 2.17
CA PHE A 105 -15.96 43.04 3.33
C PHE A 105 -17.11 42.03 3.33
N ILE A 106 -17.26 41.22 2.27
CA ILE A 106 -18.32 40.23 2.13
C ILE A 106 -17.77 38.81 2.24
N THR A 107 -18.55 37.89 2.81
CA THR A 107 -18.23 36.46 2.78
C THR A 107 -18.53 35.94 1.39
N GLY A 108 -17.51 35.73 0.58
CA GLY A 108 -17.65 35.21 -0.79
C GLY A 108 -17.84 33.68 -0.84
N TYR A 109 -17.44 32.98 0.21
CA TYR A 109 -17.64 31.53 0.33
C TYR A 109 -17.81 31.12 1.79
N LYS A 110 -18.81 30.26 2.03
CA LYS A 110 -19.13 29.68 3.34
C LYS A 110 -19.35 28.18 3.15
N PHE A 111 -18.70 27.39 3.99
CA PHE A 111 -18.88 25.95 4.03
C PHE A 111 -18.96 25.49 5.48
N ASP A 112 -19.98 24.70 5.80
CA ASP A 112 -20.17 24.05 7.09
C ASP A 112 -20.36 22.56 6.81
N PHE A 113 -19.58 21.72 7.48
CA PHE A 113 -19.63 20.28 7.34
C PHE A 113 -19.60 19.63 8.70
N GLU A 114 -20.39 18.56 8.81
CA GLU A 114 -20.44 17.72 9.98
C GLU A 114 -20.58 16.26 9.54
N SER A 115 -19.78 15.40 10.14
CA SER A 115 -19.82 13.96 9.94
C SER A 115 -19.68 13.25 11.27
N ILE A 116 -20.45 12.18 11.43
CA ILE A 116 -20.41 11.30 12.60
C ILE A 116 -20.16 9.89 12.05
N GLY A 117 -19.06 9.28 12.46
CA GLY A 117 -18.72 7.90 12.20
C GLY A 117 -18.78 7.09 13.48
N VAL A 118 -19.29 5.86 13.39
CA VAL A 118 -19.19 4.87 14.48
C VAL A 118 -18.22 3.80 13.99
N TRP A 119 -17.09 3.66 14.70
CA TRP A 119 -16.04 2.73 14.38
C TRP A 119 -16.07 1.59 15.38
N ASN A 120 -15.94 0.39 14.84
CA ASN A 120 -15.73 -0.84 15.60
C ASN A 120 -14.40 -1.43 15.13
N ASP A 121 -13.70 -2.12 16.03
CA ASP A 121 -12.52 -2.92 15.69
C ASP A 121 -12.88 -4.17 14.85
#